data_AF-A0A8T6HIV1-F1
#
_entry.id   AF-A0A8T6HIV1-F1
#
_cell.length_a   1.000
_cell.length_b   1.000
_cell.length_c   1.000
_cell.angle_alpha   90.00
_cell.angle_beta   90.00
_cell.angle_gamma   90.00
#
_symmetry.space_group_name_H-M   'P 1'
#
loop_
_entity.id
_entity.type
_entity.pdbx_description
1 polymer ?
#
loop_
_entity_poly.entity_id
_entity_poly.type
_entity_poly.pdbx_seq_one_letter_code
_entity_poly.pdbx_strand_id
1 'polypeptide(L)'
;MPNADTRIVALRGLIESPEFLQMASQGGLPIALGRDVTGNPVITDLTHMPHVLIAGATGSGKSVCINTIISSLLMQKSPEEVRLILVDPKRVELTNYGSAPHLAFSHVVTEPDEVVSVLGVVVAEMDRRYRKLEEYRARNIIAYNALPTIDKRMPYWVVVLDELADMMMAAAAEVEGQ
;
A
#
# COMPACT_ATOMS: atom_id res chain seq x y z
N MET A 1 1.04 -15.45 -29.06
CA MET A 1 -0.37 -15.91 -29.05
C MET A 1 -0.72 -16.39 -27.66
N PRO A 2 -1.93 -16.15 -27.13
CA PRO A 2 -2.35 -16.71 -25.85
C PRO A 2 -2.30 -18.24 -25.88
N ASN A 3 -1.92 -18.86 -24.77
CA ASN A 3 -1.99 -20.32 -24.63
C ASN A 3 -3.45 -20.77 -24.66
N ALA A 4 -3.71 -21.93 -25.27
CA ALA A 4 -5.04 -22.53 -25.28
C ALA A 4 -5.54 -22.84 -23.85
N ASP A 5 -4.63 -23.28 -22.98
CA ASP A 5 -4.89 -23.49 -21.55
C ASP A 5 -4.23 -22.39 -20.72
N THR A 6 -5.05 -21.51 -20.15
CA THR A 6 -4.59 -20.50 -19.19
C THR A 6 -4.33 -21.15 -17.83
N ARG A 7 -3.18 -20.87 -17.23
CA ARG A 7 -2.86 -21.33 -15.87
C ARG A 7 -3.12 -20.22 -14.87
N ILE A 8 -3.77 -20.57 -13.75
CA ILE A 8 -3.98 -19.65 -12.63
C ILE A 8 -2.64 -19.36 -11.97
N VAL A 9 -2.34 -18.08 -11.77
CA VAL A 9 -1.18 -17.63 -10.98
C VAL A 9 -1.65 -17.40 -9.54
N ALA A 10 -1.32 -18.35 -8.66
CA ALA A 10 -1.67 -18.25 -7.24
C ALA A 10 -0.65 -17.38 -6.47
N LEU A 11 -1.15 -16.50 -5.60
CA LEU A 11 -0.32 -15.58 -4.81
C LEU A 11 0.71 -16.31 -3.93
N ARG A 12 0.33 -17.44 -3.32
CA ARG A 12 1.19 -18.23 -2.44
C ARG A 12 2.56 -18.52 -3.07
N GLY A 13 2.58 -18.99 -4.31
CA GLY A 13 3.83 -19.34 -4.99
C GLY A 13 4.68 -18.12 -5.38
N LEU A 14 4.17 -16.90 -5.25
CA LEU A 14 4.91 -15.67 -5.46
C LEU A 14 5.50 -15.15 -4.15
N ILE A 15 4.72 -15.14 -3.06
CA ILE A 15 5.21 -14.67 -1.75
C ILE A 15 6.19 -15.64 -1.09
N GLU A 16 6.13 -16.92 -1.42
CA GLU A 16 7.11 -17.94 -0.99
C GLU A 16 8.37 -17.94 -1.87
N SER A 17 8.46 -17.07 -2.89
CA SER A 17 9.64 -17.01 -3.78
C SER A 17 10.87 -16.44 -3.05
N PRO A 18 12.09 -16.90 -3.38
CA PRO A 18 13.32 -16.36 -2.81
C PRO A 18 13.45 -14.84 -2.98
N GLU A 19 13.04 -14.32 -4.13
CA GLU A 19 13.08 -12.90 -4.47
C GLU A 19 12.21 -12.08 -3.51
N PHE A 20 10.99 -12.55 -3.23
CA PHE A 20 10.07 -11.90 -2.30
C PHE A 20 10.60 -11.89 -0.86
N LEU A 21 11.03 -13.06 -0.37
CA LEU A 21 11.55 -13.21 0.99
C LEU A 21 12.83 -12.40 1.21
N GLN A 22 13.70 -12.33 0.20
CA GLN A 22 14.91 -11.51 0.25
C GLN A 22 14.58 -10.02 0.41
N MET A 23 13.70 -9.47 -0.43
CA MET A 23 13.26 -8.06 -0.32
C MET A 23 12.60 -7.78 1.02
N ALA A 24 11.76 -8.70 1.52
CA ALA A 24 11.10 -8.58 2.81
C ALA A 24 12.11 -8.41 3.96
N SER A 25 13.18 -9.23 3.94
CA SER A 25 14.22 -9.26 4.97
C SER A 25 15.09 -8.00 5.00
N GLN A 26 15.18 -7.28 3.89
CA GLN A 26 16.02 -6.08 3.75
C GLN A 26 15.32 -4.78 4.20
N GLY A 27 14.15 -4.89 4.83
CA GLY A 27 13.38 -3.74 5.29
C GLY A 27 12.55 -3.05 4.20
N GLY A 28 12.43 -3.69 3.03
CA GLY A 28 11.57 -3.26 1.93
C GLY A 28 10.10 -3.57 2.14
N LEU A 29 9.28 -3.20 1.15
CA LEU A 29 7.84 -3.46 1.08
C LEU A 29 7.52 -4.27 -0.19
N PRO A 30 7.85 -5.58 -0.21
CA PRO A 30 7.66 -6.38 -1.40
C PRO A 30 6.18 -6.59 -1.71
N ILE A 31 5.84 -6.49 -2.99
CA ILE A 31 4.53 -6.80 -3.54
C ILE A 31 4.69 -7.78 -4.71
N ALA A 32 3.81 -8.78 -4.75
CA ALA A 32 3.75 -9.74 -5.84
C ALA A 32 2.84 -9.22 -6.95
N LEU A 33 3.34 -9.09 -8.18
CA LEU A 33 2.54 -8.63 -9.32
C LEU A 33 2.00 -9.77 -10.19
N GLY A 34 2.69 -10.92 -10.21
CA GLY A 34 2.28 -12.06 -11.01
C GLY A 34 3.47 -12.87 -11.52
N ARG A 35 3.34 -13.40 -12.73
CA ARG A 35 4.43 -14.06 -13.45
C ARG A 35 4.63 -13.43 -14.82
N ASP A 36 5.86 -13.43 -15.29
CA ASP A 36 6.17 -13.00 -16.65
C ASP A 36 5.79 -14.08 -17.68
N VAL A 37 6.04 -13.80 -18.96
CA VAL A 37 5.73 -14.72 -20.07
C VAL A 37 6.52 -16.04 -20.03
N THR A 38 7.62 -16.08 -19.27
CA THR A 38 8.43 -17.28 -19.05
C THR A 38 8.02 -18.04 -17.80
N GLY A 39 7.08 -17.50 -17.02
CA GLY A 39 6.57 -18.08 -15.78
C GLY A 39 7.38 -17.70 -14.55
N ASN A 40 8.35 -16.79 -14.63
CA ASN A 40 9.12 -16.35 -13.47
C ASN A 40 8.29 -15.41 -12.59
N PRO A 41 8.41 -15.47 -11.25
CA PRO A 41 7.77 -14.52 -10.36
C PRO A 41 8.17 -13.08 -10.68
N VAL A 42 7.19 -12.18 -10.76
CA VAL A 42 7.40 -10.74 -10.88
C VAL A 42 7.11 -10.12 -9.53
N ILE A 43 8.18 -9.81 -8.80
CA ILE A 43 8.15 -9.20 -7.48
C ILE A 43 8.81 -7.84 -7.55
N THR A 44 8.28 -6.87 -6.80
CA THR A 44 8.82 -5.51 -6.75
C THR A 44 8.68 -4.92 -5.36
N ASP A 45 9.35 -3.81 -5.10
CA ASP A 45 9.38 -3.14 -3.80
C ASP A 45 8.69 -1.77 -3.89
N LEU A 46 7.62 -1.57 -3.11
CA LEU A 46 6.92 -0.29 -3.03
C LEU A 46 7.82 0.86 -2.58
N THR A 47 8.90 0.59 -1.85
CA THR A 47 9.83 1.66 -1.41
C THR A 47 10.61 2.29 -2.58
N HIS A 48 10.76 1.57 -3.69
CA HIS A 48 11.38 2.08 -4.92
C HIS A 48 10.36 2.72 -5.88
N MET A 49 9.07 2.50 -5.64
CA MET A 49 7.95 3.09 -6.37
C MET A 49 7.05 3.83 -5.38
N PRO A 50 7.50 5.01 -4.90
CA PRO A 50 6.92 5.65 -3.72
C PRO A 50 5.41 5.93 -3.87
N HIS A 51 4.92 6.04 -5.10
CA HIS A 51 3.51 6.06 -5.43
C HIS A 51 3.24 5.18 -6.65
N VAL A 52 2.11 4.46 -6.62
CA VAL A 52 1.67 3.56 -7.69
C VAL A 52 0.26 3.97 -8.12
N LEU A 53 0.06 4.11 -9.43
CA LEU A 53 -1.26 4.28 -10.04
C LEU A 53 -1.66 2.98 -10.75
N ILE A 54 -2.82 2.44 -10.39
CA ILE A 54 -3.38 1.21 -11.00
C ILE A 54 -4.63 1.61 -11.76
N ALA A 55 -4.65 1.34 -13.07
CA ALA A 55 -5.78 1.60 -13.94
C ALA A 55 -6.20 0.33 -14.69
N GLY A 56 -7.51 0.19 -14.93
CA GLY A 56 -8.07 -0.95 -15.63
C GLY A 56 -9.59 -0.84 -15.73
N ALA A 57 -10.16 -1.37 -16.81
CA ALA A 57 -11.61 -1.42 -16.98
C ALA A 57 -12.24 -2.47 -16.03
N THR A 58 -13.56 -2.40 -15.84
CA THR A 58 -14.30 -3.41 -15.08
C THR A 58 -13.99 -4.82 -15.62
N GLY A 59 -13.66 -5.74 -14.70
CA GLY A 59 -13.31 -7.12 -15.04
C GLY A 59 -11.86 -7.33 -15.51
N SER A 60 -11.04 -6.28 -15.61
CA SER A 60 -9.62 -6.41 -16.01
C SER A 60 -8.69 -6.89 -14.89
N GLY A 61 -9.21 -7.07 -13.68
CA GLY A 61 -8.43 -7.52 -12.52
C GLY A 61 -7.84 -6.41 -11.64
N LYS A 62 -8.27 -5.14 -11.77
CA LYS A 62 -7.83 -4.02 -10.90
C LYS A 62 -7.97 -4.37 -9.43
N SER A 63 -9.16 -4.77 -9.01
CA SER A 63 -9.46 -5.12 -7.61
C SER A 63 -8.64 -6.31 -7.13
N VAL A 64 -8.43 -7.32 -7.98
CA VAL A 64 -7.57 -8.48 -7.69
C VAL A 64 -6.12 -8.04 -7.47
N CYS A 65 -5.62 -7.10 -8.28
CA CYS A 65 -4.28 -6.53 -8.12
C CYS A 65 -4.14 -5.78 -6.79
N ILE A 66 -5.11 -4.93 -6.43
CA ILE A 66 -5.12 -4.20 -5.13
C ILE A 66 -5.12 -5.19 -3.96
N ASN A 67 -6.00 -6.19 -3.97
CA ASN A 67 -6.05 -7.24 -2.96
C ASN A 67 -4.74 -8.02 -2.88
N THR A 68 -4.09 -8.28 -4.01
CA THR A 68 -2.79 -8.96 -4.06
C THR A 68 -1.70 -8.14 -3.38
N ILE A 69 -1.68 -6.82 -3.60
CA ILE A 69 -0.73 -5.90 -2.96
C ILE A 69 -0.96 -5.88 -1.45
N ILE A 70 -2.19 -5.64 -1.00
CA ILE A 70 -2.53 -5.60 0.43
C ILE A 70 -2.18 -6.93 1.10
N SER A 71 -2.56 -8.05 0.48
CA SER A 71 -2.28 -9.38 1.03
C SER A 71 -0.78 -9.67 1.10
N SER A 72 0.00 -9.25 0.10
CA SER A 72 1.47 -9.37 0.14
C SER A 72 2.07 -8.69 1.37
N LEU A 73 1.57 -7.48 1.70
CA LEU A 73 2.01 -6.73 2.88
C LEU A 73 1.56 -7.40 4.18
N LEU A 74 0.28 -7.78 4.29
CA LEU A 74 -0.28 -8.38 5.50
C LEU A 74 0.36 -9.72 5.85
N MET A 75 0.75 -10.51 4.85
CA MET A 75 1.37 -11.83 5.07
C MET A 75 2.82 -11.74 5.53
N GLN A 76 3.51 -10.63 5.24
CA GLN A 76 4.95 -10.54 5.42
C GLN A 76 5.39 -9.48 6.43
N LYS A 77 4.55 -8.49 6.73
CA LYS A 77 4.88 -7.34 7.58
C LYS A 77 3.95 -7.30 8.78
N SER A 78 4.50 -7.00 9.95
CA SER A 78 3.74 -6.77 11.17
C SER A 78 3.11 -5.36 11.19
N PRO A 79 2.10 -5.11 12.05
CA PRO A 79 1.54 -3.77 12.26
C PRO A 79 2.53 -2.72 12.79
N GLU A 80 3.69 -3.16 13.30
CA GLU A 80 4.78 -2.29 13.73
C GLU A 80 5.71 -1.89 12.57
N GLU A 81 5.67 -2.64 11.47
CA GLU A 81 6.43 -2.35 10.25
C GLU A 81 5.60 -1.60 9.21
N VAL A 82 4.31 -1.93 9.10
CA VAL A 82 3.40 -1.34 8.11
C VAL A 82 2.06 -0.99 8.75
N ARG A 83 1.60 0.23 8.47
CA ARG A 83 0.23 0.68 8.73
C ARG A 83 -0.49 0.98 7.43
N LEU A 84 -1.73 0.52 7.33
CA LEU A 84 -2.59 0.68 6.16
C LEU A 84 -3.62 1.78 6.42
N ILE A 85 -3.83 2.62 5.41
CA ILE A 85 -4.92 3.59 5.35
C ILE A 85 -5.71 3.23 4.10
N LEU A 86 -6.93 2.75 4.30
CA LEU A 86 -7.76 2.22 3.22
C LEU A 86 -8.93 3.17 2.98
N VAL A 87 -9.10 3.60 1.73
CA VAL A 87 -10.21 4.44 1.29
C VAL A 87 -11.00 3.71 0.21
N ASP A 88 -12.26 3.44 0.52
CA ASP A 88 -13.20 2.71 -0.35
C ASP A 88 -14.58 3.38 -0.30
N PRO A 89 -14.81 4.40 -1.15
CA PRO A 89 -16.08 5.14 -1.15
C PRO A 89 -17.26 4.25 -1.58
N LYS A 90 -17.00 3.13 -2.27
CA LYS A 90 -18.05 2.22 -2.78
C LYS A 90 -18.39 1.11 -1.78
N ARG A 91 -17.55 0.89 -0.76
CA ARG A 91 -17.70 -0.16 0.27
C ARG A 91 -17.67 -1.59 -0.29
N VAL A 92 -17.08 -1.79 -1.47
CA VAL A 92 -17.12 -3.08 -2.18
C VAL A 92 -15.82 -3.86 -2.00
N GLU A 93 -14.68 -3.18 -2.06
CA GLU A 93 -13.40 -3.85 -2.31
C GLU A 93 -12.54 -4.00 -1.05
N LEU A 94 -12.50 -2.97 -0.18
CA LEU A 94 -11.55 -2.91 0.92
C LEU A 94 -12.16 -3.16 2.31
N THR A 95 -13.49 -3.19 2.42
CA THR A 95 -14.21 -3.40 3.69
C THR A 95 -13.84 -4.71 4.39
N ASN A 96 -13.45 -5.73 3.64
CA ASN A 96 -12.94 -7.01 4.16
C ASN A 96 -11.69 -6.87 5.05
N TYR A 97 -10.94 -5.78 4.91
CA TYR A 97 -9.76 -5.48 5.73
C TYR A 97 -10.08 -4.64 6.97
N GLY A 98 -11.34 -4.28 7.22
CA GLY A 98 -11.77 -3.35 8.26
C GLY A 98 -11.42 -3.74 9.71
N SER A 99 -11.05 -5.00 9.95
CA SER A 99 -10.61 -5.50 11.25
C SER A 99 -9.11 -5.82 11.31
N ALA A 100 -8.34 -5.49 10.28
CA ALA A 100 -6.92 -5.79 10.24
C ALA A 100 -6.16 -4.97 11.31
N PRO A 101 -5.27 -5.56 12.12
CA PRO A 101 -4.51 -4.84 13.13
C PRO A 101 -3.53 -3.82 12.52
N HIS A 102 -3.27 -3.93 11.22
CA HIS A 102 -2.45 -3.00 10.45
C HIS A 102 -3.13 -1.67 10.15
N LEU A 103 -4.44 -1.52 10.34
CA LEU A 103 -5.09 -0.24 10.06
C LEU A 103 -4.50 0.87 10.94
N ALA A 104 -4.23 2.03 10.33
CA ALA A 104 -3.81 3.24 11.05
C ALA A 104 -5.00 3.90 11.76
N PHE A 105 -6.19 3.75 11.18
CA PHE A 105 -7.47 4.24 11.69
C PHE A 105 -8.35 3.08 12.14
N SER A 106 -9.41 3.36 12.90
CA SER A 106 -10.31 2.34 13.44
C SER A 106 -11.14 1.60 12.37
N HIS A 107 -11.22 2.14 11.16
CA HIS A 107 -12.04 1.61 10.07
C HIS A 107 -11.52 2.01 8.69
N VAL A 108 -12.10 1.40 7.65
CA VAL A 108 -11.91 1.80 6.25
C VAL A 108 -12.69 3.09 6.01
N VAL A 109 -12.03 4.09 5.42
CA VAL A 109 -12.62 5.40 5.15
C VAL A 109 -13.57 5.27 3.96
N THR A 110 -14.81 5.74 4.13
CA THR A 110 -15.85 5.63 3.09
C THR A 110 -16.50 6.97 2.75
N GLU A 111 -16.49 7.91 3.69
CA GLU A 111 -17.13 9.22 3.51
C GLU A 111 -16.13 10.22 2.89
N PRO A 112 -16.49 10.97 1.83
CA PRO A 112 -15.59 11.91 1.16
C PRO A 112 -14.93 12.93 2.09
N ASP A 113 -15.70 13.52 3.01
CA ASP A 113 -15.21 14.52 3.98
C ASP A 113 -14.14 13.94 4.93
N GLU A 114 -14.28 12.66 5.27
CA GLU A 114 -13.30 11.95 6.10
C GLU A 114 -11.99 11.73 5.34
N VAL A 115 -12.05 11.50 4.02
CA VAL A 115 -10.86 11.32 3.19
C VAL A 115 -9.95 12.56 3.24
N VAL A 116 -10.53 13.76 3.11
CA VAL A 116 -9.78 15.02 3.21
C VAL A 116 -9.08 15.13 4.56
N SER A 117 -9.80 14.82 5.64
CA SER A 117 -9.26 14.84 7.00
C SER A 117 -8.11 13.84 7.17
N VAL A 118 -8.28 12.62 6.67
CA VAL A 118 -7.27 11.55 6.73
C VAL A 118 -6.02 11.91 5.93
N LEU A 119 -6.17 12.45 4.72
CA LEU A 119 -5.03 12.92 3.94
C LEU A 119 -4.29 14.08 4.64
N GLY A 120 -5.02 14.98 5.30
CA GLY A 120 -4.42 16.01 6.17
C GLY A 120 -3.56 15.41 7.28
N VAL A 121 -4.02 14.33 7.93
CA VAL A 121 -3.24 13.58 8.92
C VAL A 121 -2.00 12.93 8.31
N VAL A 122 -2.10 12.38 7.09
CA VAL A 122 -0.95 11.80 6.37
C VAL A 122 0.12 12.86 6.11
N VAL A 123 -0.27 14.06 5.66
CA VAL A 123 0.68 15.18 5.45
C VAL A 123 1.31 15.63 6.77
N ALA A 124 0.52 15.78 7.83
CA ALA A 124 1.04 16.16 9.15
C ALA A 124 2.02 15.12 9.72
N GLU A 125 1.77 13.83 9.52
CA GLU A 125 2.68 12.75 9.91
C GLU A 125 3.96 12.77 9.05
N MET A 126 3.87 13.08 7.75
CA MET A 126 5.05 13.27 6.90
C MET A 126 5.96 14.39 7.45
N ASP A 127 5.40 15.56 7.77
CA ASP A 127 6.15 16.68 8.33
C ASP A 127 6.79 16.33 9.68
N ARG A 128 6.04 15.65 10.54
CA ARG A 128 6.56 15.13 11.82
C ARG A 128 7.75 14.20 11.61
N ARG A 129 7.67 13.30 10.62
CA ARG A 129 8.75 12.37 10.29
C ARG A 129 9.97 13.10 9.76
N TYR A 130 9.81 14.09 8.89
CA TYR A 130 10.93 14.90 8.41
C TYR A 130 11.73 15.53 9.55
N ARG A 131 11.06 16.16 10.52
CA ARG A 131 11.72 16.73 11.72
C ARG A 131 12.47 15.67 12.51
N LYS A 132 11.88 14.49 12.70
CA LYS A 132 12.49 13.38 13.43
C LYS A 132 13.71 12.80 12.69
N LEU A 133 13.64 12.70 11.36
CA LEU A 133 14.76 12.27 10.54
C LEU A 133 15.92 13.27 10.62
N GLU A 134 15.63 14.57 10.60
CA GLU A 134 16.62 15.64 10.74
C GLU A 134 17.30 15.61 12.12
N GLU A 135 16.52 15.52 13.20
CA GLU A 135 17.00 15.44 14.59
C GLU A 135 18.02 14.29 14.78
N TYR A 136 17.73 13.13 14.19
CA TYR A 136 18.58 11.94 14.27
C TYR A 136 19.60 11.84 13.12
N ARG A 137 19.68 12.86 12.25
CA ARG A 137 20.55 12.90 11.06
C ARG A 137 20.39 11.67 10.16
N ALA A 138 19.19 11.10 10.10
CA ALA A 138 18.87 9.96 9.28
C ALA A 138 18.33 10.42 7.93
N ARG A 139 18.91 9.92 6.83
CA ARG A 139 18.49 10.30 5.46
C ARG A 139 17.12 9.76 5.04
N ASN A 140 16.66 8.67 5.66
CA ASN A 140 15.41 8.00 5.34
C ASN A 140 14.97 7.10 6.51
N ILE A 141 13.76 6.55 6.41
CA ILE A 141 13.15 5.66 7.41
C ILE A 141 13.98 4.41 7.69
N ILE A 142 14.64 3.83 6.68
CA ILE A 142 15.51 2.66 6.85
C ILE A 142 16.70 3.01 7.73
N ALA A 143 17.39 4.10 7.41
CA ALA A 143 18.53 4.59 8.19
C ALA A 143 18.11 4.95 9.62
N TYR A 144 16.94 5.57 9.79
CA TYR A 144 16.39 5.91 11.09
C TYR A 144 16.10 4.66 11.94
N ASN A 145 15.40 3.68 11.37
CA ASN A 145 15.03 2.44 12.07
C ASN A 145 16.22 1.51 12.37
N ALA A 146 17.36 1.71 11.72
CA ALA A 146 18.60 0.97 11.96
C ALA A 146 19.45 1.57 13.09
N LEU A 147 19.11 2.76 13.60
CA LEU A 147 19.84 3.39 14.69
C LEU A 147 19.67 2.58 16.00
N PRO A 148 20.76 2.28 16.72
CA PRO A 148 20.69 1.50 17.98
C PRO A 148 19.87 2.16 19.09
N THR A 149 19.67 3.49 19.00
CA THR A 149 18.92 4.28 19.99
C THR A 149 17.41 4.24 19.77
N ILE A 150 16.94 3.61 18.70
CA ILE A 150 15.52 3.55 18.35
C ILE A 150 14.91 2.25 18.83
N ASP A 151 14.22 2.34 19.97
CA ASP A 151 13.46 1.21 20.54
C ASP A 151 12.16 0.96 19.77
N LYS A 152 11.47 2.03 19.36
CA LYS A 152 10.22 1.96 18.59
C LYS A 152 10.44 2.43 17.16
N ARG A 153 10.47 1.47 16.24
CA ARG A 153 10.61 1.72 14.82
C ARG A 153 9.45 2.55 14.27
N MET A 154 9.76 3.39 13.30
CA MET A 154 8.79 4.10 12.49
C MET A 154 8.22 3.14 11.45
N PRO A 155 6.90 2.87 11.44
CA PRO A 155 6.29 2.02 10.42
C PRO A 155 6.17 2.77 9.09
N TYR A 156 6.20 2.04 7.98
CA TYR A 156 5.70 2.57 6.71
C TYR A 156 4.18 2.80 6.80
N TRP A 157 3.71 3.86 6.17
CA TRP A 157 2.29 4.08 5.94
C TRP A 157 2.00 3.84 4.47
N VAL A 158 1.06 2.93 4.18
CA VAL A 158 0.61 2.64 2.82
C VAL A 158 -0.84 3.09 2.71
N VAL A 159 -1.06 4.11 1.89
CA VAL A 159 -2.39 4.66 1.59
C VAL A 159 -2.91 3.99 0.32
N VAL A 160 -4.05 3.34 0.41
CA VAL A 160 -4.72 2.69 -0.73
C VAL A 160 -6.03 3.41 -0.99
N LEU A 161 -6.16 3.95 -2.20
CA LEU A 161 -7.36 4.60 -2.70
C LEU A 161 -7.89 3.71 -3.84
N ASP A 162 -9.04 3.07 -3.65
CA ASP A 162 -9.59 2.19 -4.71
C ASP A 162 -10.05 3.01 -5.94
N GLU A 163 -10.74 4.12 -5.71
CA GLU A 163 -11.28 4.97 -6.77
C GLU A 163 -10.89 6.43 -6.58
N LEU A 164 -9.73 6.79 -7.13
CA LEU A 164 -9.23 8.17 -7.08
C LEU A 164 -10.13 9.14 -7.88
N ALA A 165 -10.76 8.67 -8.96
CA ALA A 165 -11.58 9.52 -9.84
C ALA A 165 -12.79 10.11 -9.12
N ASP A 166 -13.48 9.29 -8.30
CA ASP A 166 -14.63 9.73 -7.51
C ASP A 166 -14.25 10.83 -6.53
N MET A 167 -13.04 10.75 -5.95
CA MET A 167 -12.52 11.80 -5.07
C MET A 167 -12.21 13.09 -5.82
N MET A 168 -11.60 13.01 -7.01
CA MET A 168 -11.28 14.19 -7.82
C MET A 168 -12.54 14.92 -8.27
N MET A 169 -13.59 14.19 -8.64
CA MET A 169 -14.88 14.77 -9.03
C MET A 169 -15.56 15.48 -7.85
N ALA A 170 -15.54 14.89 -6.66
CA ALA A 170 -16.08 15.51 -5.45
C ALA A 170 -15.33 16.81 -5.11
N ALA A 171 -13.99 16.79 -5.14
CA ALA A 171 -13.18 17.97 -4.87
C ALA A 171 -13.36 19.09 -5.92
N ALA A 172 -13.52 18.74 -7.20
CA ALA A 172 -13.79 19.72 -8.25
C ALA A 172 -15.13 20.43 -8.05
N ALA A 173 -16.16 19.70 -7.62
CA ALA A 173 -17.48 20.27 -7.34
C ALA A 173 -17.47 21.26 -6.16
N GLU A 174 -16.64 21.03 -5.13
CA GLU A 174 -16.47 21.98 -4.02
C GLU A 174 -15.77 23.28 -4.45
N VAL A 175 -14.80 23.21 -5.36
CA VAL A 175 -14.07 24.39 -5.88
C VAL A 175 -14.94 25.22 -6.82
N GLU A 176 -15.80 24.59 -7.63
CA GLU A 176 -16.75 25.30 -8.51
C GLU A 176 -17.94 25.91 -7.75
N GLY A 177 -18.23 25.42 -6.54
CA GLY A 177 -19.28 25.94 -5.66
C GLY A 177 -18.86 27.16 -4.80
N GLN A 178 -17.60 27.61 -4.89
CA GLN A 178 -17.06 28.79 -4.21
C GLN A 178 -16.97 30.02 -5.10
#